data_AF-A0A4Q5X6W5-F1
#
_entry.id   AF-A0A4Q5X6W5-F1
#
_cell.length_a   1.000
_cell.length_b   1.000
_cell.length_c   1.000
_cell.angle_alpha   90.00
_cell.angle_beta   90.00
_cell.angle_gamma   90.00
#
_symmetry.space_group_name_H-M   'P 1'
#
loop_
_entity.id
_entity.type
_entity.pdbx_description
1 polymer ?
#
loop_
_entity_poly.entity_id
_entity_poly.type
_entity_poly.pdbx_seq_one_letter_code
_entity_poly.pdbx_strand_id
1 'polypeptide(L)'
;MSEIAESEFPALFAHGTRKDWGVGVLSGVRDGKRTYLFEGGEERIMGGGALDMMRKISPLSAEQQSTLARLTALVAKRHGLPDPSKAAGQMLLEQLAGMRTSFPKGFTDPAWQSERRAATVRGAVQAAAKEQLSMQALDALLKAQQFDALWATVTKVLGSTGWVVADQLKPVPTLGLGLLAGAVRELLYGSATLEQRVDRFTVAYETSFHRPPKWETVTAILAIVFPDDYVLVELASFRKQLKALGSSGSLPQRPTGAGYSRCVNTARIVAGKLTEHGEVPADLLDVHDFIRHTLKPAPIARRAKPAAKAAPKKKASKRAESEETSEESMSEAD
;
A
#
# COMPACT_ATOMS: atom_id res chain seq x y z
N MET A 1 -7.73 -20.11 21.02
CA MET A 1 -6.91 -19.01 20.47
C MET A 1 -7.82 -18.23 19.56
N SER A 2 -8.09 -16.96 19.89
CA SER A 2 -9.12 -16.16 19.20
C SER A 2 -8.47 -15.39 18.05
N GLU A 3 -8.85 -15.74 16.82
CA GLU A 3 -8.54 -14.97 15.63
C GLU A 3 -9.19 -13.59 15.75
N ILE A 4 -8.36 -12.55 15.90
CA ILE A 4 -8.77 -11.20 15.58
C ILE A 4 -9.10 -11.22 14.10
N ALA A 5 -10.38 -11.07 13.73
CA ALA A 5 -10.79 -10.99 12.34
C ALA A 5 -9.86 -10.02 11.58
N GLU A 6 -9.21 -10.52 10.53
CA GLU A 6 -8.06 -9.98 9.79
C GLU A 6 -8.26 -8.57 9.15
N SER A 7 -9.34 -7.86 9.48
CA SER A 7 -9.89 -6.77 8.66
C SER A 7 -9.61 -5.35 9.18
N GLU A 8 -9.48 -5.12 10.48
CA GLU A 8 -9.36 -3.75 11.00
C GLU A 8 -7.95 -3.49 11.54
N PHE A 9 -7.15 -2.73 10.78
CA PHE A 9 -5.93 -2.06 11.27
C PHE A 9 -6.22 -1.39 12.62
N PRO A 10 -5.22 -1.23 13.52
CA PRO A 10 -5.42 -0.45 14.73
C PRO A 10 -6.05 0.89 14.35
N ALA A 11 -7.31 1.06 14.71
CA ALA A 11 -8.09 2.24 14.44
C ALA A 11 -8.64 2.72 15.78
N LEU A 12 -8.82 4.03 15.89
CA LEU A 12 -9.56 4.58 17.01
C LEU A 12 -11.04 4.53 16.70
N PHE A 13 -11.80 4.15 17.71
CA PHE A 13 -13.25 4.15 17.70
C PHE A 13 -13.74 5.01 18.85
N ALA A 14 -14.83 5.74 18.62
CA ALA A 14 -15.57 6.44 19.66
C ALA A 14 -16.99 5.89 19.73
N HIS A 15 -17.56 5.85 20.94
CA HIS A 15 -18.97 5.50 21.10
C HIS A 15 -19.86 6.68 20.70
N GLY A 16 -20.86 6.45 19.86
CA GLY A 16 -21.73 7.51 19.33
C GLY A 16 -22.52 8.27 20.41
N THR A 17 -22.89 7.59 21.50
CA THR A 17 -23.70 8.18 22.59
C THR A 17 -22.96 8.35 23.93
N ARG A 18 -21.87 7.63 24.16
CA ARG A 18 -21.15 7.59 25.46
C ARG A 18 -19.84 8.33 25.31
N LYS A 19 -19.93 9.66 25.27
CA LYS A 19 -18.77 10.55 25.07
C LYS A 19 -17.76 10.46 26.23
N ASP A 20 -18.25 10.09 27.41
CA ASP A 20 -17.47 9.84 28.63
C ASP A 20 -16.47 8.69 28.51
N TRP A 21 -16.64 7.78 27.55
CA TRP A 21 -15.72 6.66 27.35
C TRP A 21 -14.43 7.05 26.62
N GLY A 22 -14.38 8.24 26.01
CA GLY A 22 -13.25 8.65 25.18
C GLY A 22 -13.13 7.80 23.91
N VAL A 23 -11.89 7.56 23.49
CA VAL A 23 -11.58 6.73 22.31
C VAL A 23 -10.97 5.40 22.70
N GLY A 24 -11.13 4.38 21.84
CA GLY A 24 -10.59 3.05 22.08
C GLY A 24 -10.11 2.34 20.83
N VAL A 25 -9.31 1.30 21.01
CA VAL A 25 -8.81 0.42 19.94
C VAL A 25 -9.48 -0.95 20.06
N LEU A 26 -9.76 -1.60 18.94
CA LEU A 26 -10.21 -2.99 18.92
C LEU A 26 -9.11 -3.91 19.48
N SER A 27 -9.37 -4.57 20.59
CA SER A 27 -8.43 -5.47 21.27
C SER A 27 -8.70 -6.96 21.01
N GLY A 28 -9.89 -7.32 20.50
CA GLY A 28 -10.22 -8.69 20.12
C GLY A 28 -11.61 -8.88 19.55
N VAL A 29 -11.85 -10.03 18.92
CA VAL A 29 -13.17 -10.47 18.45
C VAL A 29 -13.40 -11.90 18.92
N ARG A 30 -14.54 -12.18 19.55
CA ARG A 30 -14.92 -13.52 20.02
C ARG A 30 -16.43 -13.69 20.02
N ASP A 31 -16.92 -14.78 19.44
CA ASP A 31 -18.34 -15.15 19.42
C ASP A 31 -19.26 -14.03 18.89
N GLY A 32 -18.81 -13.34 17.82
CA GLY A 32 -19.51 -12.20 17.23
C GLY A 32 -19.47 -10.91 18.04
N LYS A 33 -18.75 -10.89 19.18
CA LYS A 33 -18.55 -9.72 20.03
C LYS A 33 -17.17 -9.11 19.77
N ARG A 34 -17.07 -7.79 19.81
CA ARG A 34 -15.83 -7.03 19.69
C ARG A 34 -15.44 -6.47 21.05
N THR A 35 -14.19 -6.68 21.47
CA THR A 35 -13.63 -6.08 22.68
C THR A 35 -12.83 -4.85 22.29
N TYR A 36 -13.06 -3.73 22.98
CA TYR A 36 -12.33 -2.48 22.79
C TYR A 36 -11.59 -2.10 24.06
N LEU A 37 -10.34 -1.66 23.92
CA LEU A 37 -9.56 -1.04 24.99
C LEU A 37 -9.62 0.49 24.85
N PHE A 38 -10.18 1.17 25.85
CA PHE A 38 -10.32 2.63 25.86
C PHE A 38 -9.14 3.35 26.53
N GLU A 39 -9.05 4.67 26.33
CA GLU A 39 -8.02 5.54 26.94
C GLU A 39 -7.88 5.40 28.45
N GLY A 40 -8.99 5.14 29.15
CA GLY A 40 -9.00 4.87 30.60
C GLY A 40 -8.38 3.52 31.00
N GLY A 41 -7.96 2.69 30.04
CA GLY A 41 -7.43 1.35 30.29
C GLY A 41 -8.49 0.26 30.49
N GLU A 42 -9.76 0.66 30.51
CA GLU A 42 -10.91 -0.23 30.60
C GLU A 42 -11.15 -0.96 29.27
N GLU A 43 -11.47 -2.26 29.39
CA GLU A 43 -11.95 -3.05 28.26
C GLU A 43 -13.47 -3.14 28.29
N ARG A 44 -14.09 -2.98 27.12
CA ARG A 44 -15.54 -3.14 26.97
C ARG A 44 -15.84 -4.08 25.83
N ILE A 45 -16.71 -5.05 26.10
CA ILE A 45 -17.16 -6.04 25.13
C ILE A 45 -18.49 -5.57 24.55
N MET A 46 -18.53 -5.44 23.23
CA MET A 46 -19.70 -4.99 22.46
C MET A 46 -20.20 -6.16 21.62
N GLY A 47 -21.46 -6.53 21.78
CA GLY A 47 -22.13 -7.55 20.97
C GLY A 47 -23.48 -7.04 20.43
N GLY A 48 -23.98 -7.68 19.38
CA GLY A 48 -25.29 -7.36 18.80
C GLY A 48 -25.38 -5.93 18.25
N GLY A 49 -26.56 -5.31 18.34
CA GLY A 49 -26.83 -3.96 17.80
C GLY A 49 -26.01 -2.81 18.41
N ALA A 50 -25.24 -3.06 19.48
CA ALA A 50 -24.32 -2.07 20.03
C ALA A 50 -23.05 -1.87 19.19
N LEU A 51 -22.76 -2.76 18.24
CA LEU A 51 -21.61 -2.64 17.33
C LEU A 51 -21.72 -1.40 16.44
N ASP A 52 -22.93 -1.09 15.94
CA ASP A 52 -23.20 0.06 15.08
C ASP A 52 -23.02 1.40 15.81
N MET A 53 -22.91 1.37 17.13
CA MET A 53 -22.67 2.55 17.95
C MET A 53 -21.18 2.91 18.04
N MET A 54 -20.27 2.00 17.70
CA MET A 54 -18.83 2.27 17.66
C MET A 54 -18.45 2.85 16.30
N ARG A 55 -18.09 4.13 16.29
CA ARG A 55 -17.71 4.84 15.06
C ARG A 55 -16.21 4.93 14.96
N LYS A 56 -15.66 4.43 13.86
CA LYS A 56 -14.26 4.62 13.51
C LYS A 56 -13.98 6.11 13.31
N ILE A 57 -12.91 6.60 13.92
CA ILE A 57 -12.44 7.97 13.78
C ILE A 57 -11.47 8.02 12.60
N SER A 58 -11.79 8.82 11.60
CA SER A 58 -10.93 9.10 10.45
C SER A 58 -11.38 10.43 9.81
N PRO A 59 -10.48 11.38 9.51
CA PRO A 59 -9.04 11.36 9.78
C PRO A 59 -8.71 11.51 11.28
N LEU A 60 -7.50 11.09 11.68
CA LEU A 60 -7.01 11.21 13.06
C LEU A 60 -6.19 12.49 13.25
N SER A 61 -6.44 13.24 14.32
CA SER A 61 -5.55 14.32 14.78
C SER A 61 -4.20 13.78 15.26
N ALA A 62 -3.19 14.65 15.41
CA ALA A 62 -1.87 14.25 15.93
C ALA A 62 -1.97 13.62 17.34
N GLU A 63 -2.82 14.18 18.21
CA GLU A 63 -3.10 13.64 19.54
C GLU A 63 -3.75 12.24 19.46
N GLN A 64 -4.75 12.07 18.58
CA GLN A 64 -5.41 10.79 18.36
C GLN A 64 -4.44 9.74 17.78
N GLN A 65 -3.50 10.13 16.94
CA GLN A 65 -2.45 9.22 16.45
C GLN A 65 -1.55 8.73 17.60
N SER A 66 -1.19 9.61 18.54
CA SER A 66 -0.44 9.24 19.75
C SER A 66 -1.25 8.28 20.65
N THR A 67 -2.53 8.58 20.89
CA THR A 67 -3.42 7.68 21.63
C THR A 67 -3.51 6.30 20.98
N LEU A 68 -3.70 6.25 19.67
CA LEU A 68 -3.77 4.99 18.92
C LEU A 68 -2.51 4.15 19.12
N ALA A 69 -1.33 4.75 19.00
CA ALA A 69 -0.07 4.06 19.22
C ALA A 69 0.04 3.50 20.65
N ARG A 70 -0.30 4.32 21.66
CA ARG A 70 -0.30 3.92 23.08
C ARG A 70 -1.23 2.73 23.34
N LEU A 71 -2.48 2.81 22.87
CA LEU A 71 -3.48 1.76 23.10
C LEU A 71 -3.11 0.47 22.36
N THR A 72 -2.57 0.57 21.14
CA THR A 72 -2.12 -0.60 20.38
C THR A 72 -0.96 -1.32 21.09
N ALA A 73 -0.01 -0.58 21.65
CA ALA A 73 1.09 -1.14 22.44
C ALA A 73 0.58 -1.87 23.70
N LEU A 74 -0.43 -1.30 24.38
CA LEU A 74 -1.06 -1.93 25.54
C LEU A 74 -1.77 -3.24 25.18
N VAL A 75 -2.52 -3.26 24.08
CA VAL A 75 -3.18 -4.47 23.57
C VAL A 75 -2.14 -5.55 23.27
N ALA A 76 -1.07 -5.22 22.55
CA ALA A 76 -0.01 -6.18 22.23
C ALA A 76 0.64 -6.76 23.50
N LYS A 77 0.97 -5.90 24.47
CA LYS A 77 1.52 -6.33 25.77
C LYS A 77 0.59 -7.29 26.50
N ARG A 78 -0.73 -7.04 26.49
CA ARG A 78 -1.73 -7.90 27.14
C ARG A 78 -1.85 -9.27 26.47
N HIS A 79 -1.66 -9.34 25.16
CA HIS A 79 -1.69 -10.60 24.40
C HIS A 79 -0.35 -11.34 24.39
N GLY A 80 0.65 -10.89 25.15
CA GLY A 80 2.01 -11.46 25.12
C GLY A 80 2.69 -11.32 23.76
N LEU A 81 2.18 -10.44 22.90
CA LEU A 81 2.77 -10.14 21.60
C LEU A 81 3.89 -9.12 21.80
N PRO A 82 5.00 -9.22 21.03
CA PRO A 82 6.01 -8.17 21.02
C PRO A 82 5.34 -6.85 20.68
N ASP A 83 5.71 -5.80 21.42
CA ASP A 83 5.15 -4.47 21.24
C ASP A 83 5.37 -4.01 19.79
N PRO A 84 4.31 -3.91 18.97
CA PRO A 84 4.43 -3.60 17.55
C PRO A 84 4.99 -2.19 17.37
N SER A 85 4.81 -1.29 18.35
CA SER A 85 5.40 0.05 18.30
C SER A 85 6.93 0.03 18.45
N LYS A 86 7.47 -0.90 19.25
CA LYS A 86 8.93 -1.07 19.40
C LYS A 86 9.55 -1.76 18.19
N ALA A 87 8.91 -2.81 17.68
CA ALA A 87 9.38 -3.50 16.46
C ALA A 87 9.32 -2.57 15.24
N ALA A 88 8.23 -1.80 15.10
CA ALA A 88 8.08 -0.74 14.11
C ALA A 88 9.19 0.31 14.22
N GLY A 89 9.47 0.78 15.45
CA GLY A 89 10.50 1.77 15.72
C GLY A 89 11.90 1.27 15.34
N GLN A 90 12.24 0.03 15.71
CA GLN A 90 13.53 -0.57 15.36
C GLN A 90 13.68 -0.70 13.84
N MET A 91 12.67 -1.24 13.13
CA MET A 91 12.80 -1.36 11.68
C MET A 91 12.86 0.01 11.00
N LEU A 92 12.11 1.02 11.48
CA LEU A 92 12.22 2.36 10.92
C LEU A 92 13.62 2.94 11.11
N LEU A 93 14.25 2.73 12.25
CA LEU A 93 15.65 3.14 12.49
C LEU A 93 16.61 2.46 11.52
N GLU A 94 16.40 1.18 11.23
CA GLU A 94 17.18 0.44 10.22
C GLU A 94 16.95 1.00 8.80
N GLN A 95 15.70 1.31 8.44
CA GLN A 95 15.35 1.95 7.18
C GLN A 95 16.00 3.34 7.05
N LEU A 96 15.98 4.14 8.12
CA LEU A 96 16.63 5.44 8.21
C LEU A 96 18.15 5.35 8.06
N ALA A 97 18.78 4.37 8.72
CA ALA A 97 20.22 4.12 8.55
C ALA A 97 20.55 3.73 7.10
N GLY A 98 19.71 2.88 6.48
CA GLY A 98 19.82 2.52 5.07
C GLY A 98 19.69 3.73 4.15
N MET A 99 18.70 4.60 4.39
CA MET A 99 18.53 5.85 3.65
C MET A 99 19.77 6.73 3.79
N ARG A 100 20.25 6.97 5.01
CA ARG A 100 21.42 7.83 5.29
C ARG A 100 22.73 7.28 4.72
N THR A 101 22.81 5.98 4.46
CA THR A 101 23.95 5.38 3.75
C THR A 101 23.98 5.82 2.28
N SER A 102 22.81 5.94 1.63
CA SER A 102 22.71 6.37 0.23
C SER A 102 22.59 7.89 0.08
N PHE A 103 21.97 8.55 1.07
CA PHE A 103 21.64 9.97 1.08
C PHE A 103 22.00 10.55 2.46
N PRO A 104 23.26 10.95 2.69
CA PRO A 104 23.74 11.37 4.01
C PRO A 104 22.95 12.51 4.65
N LYS A 105 22.34 13.39 3.85
CA LYS A 105 21.47 14.48 4.33
C LYS A 105 19.96 14.16 4.27
N GLY A 106 19.63 12.88 4.15
CA GLY A 106 18.26 12.37 4.11
C GLY A 106 17.42 13.01 3.00
N PHE A 107 16.22 13.49 3.34
CA PHE A 107 15.35 14.15 2.34
C PHE A 107 15.93 15.45 1.78
N THR A 108 16.83 16.12 2.51
CA THR A 108 17.48 17.36 2.05
C THR A 108 18.72 17.11 1.19
N ASP A 109 19.09 15.85 0.99
CA ASP A 109 20.24 15.50 0.18
C ASP A 109 20.04 15.91 -1.29
N PRO A 110 20.98 16.64 -1.92
CA PRO A 110 20.85 17.04 -3.31
C PRO A 110 20.64 15.85 -4.25
N ALA A 111 21.22 14.68 -3.96
CA ALA A 111 21.01 13.48 -4.76
C ALA A 111 19.56 12.99 -4.62
N TRP A 112 19.01 12.94 -3.40
CA TRP A 112 17.60 12.61 -3.17
C TRP A 112 16.67 13.58 -3.92
N GLN A 113 16.95 14.88 -3.78
CA GLN A 113 16.19 15.94 -4.43
C GLN A 113 16.24 15.84 -5.95
N SER A 114 17.39 15.46 -6.53
CA SER A 114 17.53 15.27 -7.98
C SER A 114 16.93 13.97 -8.50
N GLU A 115 17.03 12.86 -7.76
CA GLU A 115 16.59 11.53 -8.23
C GLU A 115 15.09 11.29 -8.00
N ARG A 116 14.61 11.71 -6.83
CA ARG A 116 13.23 11.44 -6.39
C ARG A 116 12.36 12.64 -6.65
N ARG A 117 12.84 13.82 -6.27
CA ARG A 117 12.04 15.04 -6.41
C ARG A 117 12.22 15.78 -7.71
N ALA A 118 13.28 15.50 -8.49
CA ALA A 118 13.82 16.32 -9.59
C ALA A 118 12.87 17.49 -9.89
N ALA A 119 13.07 18.62 -9.22
CA ALA A 119 12.03 19.63 -8.98
C ALA A 119 11.31 20.11 -10.25
N THR A 120 11.95 19.98 -11.42
CA THR A 120 11.40 20.28 -12.74
C THR A 120 10.44 19.23 -13.30
N VAL A 121 10.54 17.96 -12.91
CA VAL A 121 9.68 16.87 -13.41
C VAL A 121 8.50 16.63 -12.47
N ARG A 122 8.75 16.34 -11.18
CA ARG A 122 7.63 16.06 -10.25
C ARG A 122 6.78 17.30 -10.01
N GLY A 123 7.40 18.46 -9.76
CA GLY A 123 6.69 19.72 -9.52
C GLY A 123 5.85 20.15 -10.71
N ALA A 124 6.41 20.10 -11.92
CA ALA A 124 5.68 20.45 -13.14
C ALA A 124 4.55 19.45 -13.45
N VAL A 125 4.80 18.14 -13.28
CA VAL A 125 3.76 17.12 -13.47
C VAL A 125 2.64 17.26 -12.46
N GLN A 126 2.95 17.54 -11.18
CA GLN A 126 1.95 17.82 -10.16
C GLN A 126 1.14 19.08 -10.46
N ALA A 127 1.80 20.18 -10.86
CA ALA A 127 1.11 21.42 -11.22
C ALA A 127 0.16 21.20 -12.40
N ALA A 128 0.65 20.53 -13.45
CA ALA A 128 -0.14 20.18 -14.63
C ALA A 128 -1.30 19.23 -14.27
N ALA A 129 -1.08 18.27 -13.36
CA ALA A 129 -2.13 17.37 -12.88
C ALA A 129 -3.20 18.11 -12.09
N LYS A 130 -2.81 19.02 -11.17
CA LYS A 130 -3.73 19.85 -10.38
C LYS A 130 -4.59 20.75 -11.27
N GLU A 131 -4.02 21.27 -12.35
CA GLU A 131 -4.73 22.08 -13.33
C GLU A 131 -5.70 21.24 -14.18
N GLN A 132 -5.17 20.21 -14.86
CA GLN A 132 -5.91 19.39 -15.82
C GLN A 132 -6.98 18.50 -15.17
N LEU A 133 -6.72 18.06 -13.93
CA LEU A 133 -7.67 17.26 -13.14
C LEU A 133 -8.33 18.12 -12.05
N SER A 134 -8.36 19.45 -12.20
CA SER A 134 -9.11 20.33 -11.29
C SER A 134 -10.60 20.02 -11.33
N MET A 135 -11.32 20.31 -10.23
CA MET A 135 -12.78 20.14 -10.16
C MET A 135 -13.48 20.86 -11.34
N GLN A 136 -13.05 22.11 -11.64
CA GLN A 136 -13.61 22.89 -12.74
C GLN A 136 -13.37 22.23 -14.11
N ALA A 137 -12.15 21.73 -14.38
CA ALA A 137 -11.83 21.07 -15.63
C ALA A 137 -12.63 19.77 -15.80
N LEU A 138 -12.73 18.95 -14.75
CA LEU A 138 -13.49 17.70 -14.78
C LEU A 138 -14.98 17.95 -14.95
N ASP A 139 -15.56 18.89 -14.19
CA ASP A 139 -16.99 19.22 -14.27
C ASP A 139 -17.35 19.80 -15.65
N ALA A 140 -16.45 20.58 -16.28
CA ALA A 140 -16.64 21.08 -17.64
C ALA A 140 -16.70 19.95 -18.68
N LEU A 141 -15.76 18.98 -18.62
CA LEU A 141 -15.75 17.81 -19.51
C LEU A 141 -16.97 16.91 -19.28
N LEU A 142 -17.37 16.70 -18.03
CA LEU A 142 -18.56 15.92 -17.69
C LEU A 142 -19.84 16.57 -18.20
N LYS A 143 -20.00 17.90 -18.04
CA LYS A 143 -21.16 18.64 -18.54
C LYS A 143 -21.25 18.62 -20.06
N ALA A 144 -20.11 18.67 -20.74
CA ALA A 144 -20.01 18.54 -22.20
C ALA A 144 -20.12 17.08 -22.69
N GLN A 145 -20.26 16.11 -21.78
CA GLN A 145 -20.26 14.66 -22.08
C GLN A 145 -19.01 14.18 -22.84
N GLN A 146 -17.88 14.88 -22.68
CA GLN A 146 -16.58 14.55 -23.30
C GLN A 146 -15.80 13.55 -22.43
N PHE A 147 -16.40 12.37 -22.23
CA PHE A 147 -15.86 11.34 -21.31
C PHE A 147 -14.54 10.73 -21.79
N ASP A 148 -14.38 10.61 -23.11
CA ASP A 148 -13.16 10.18 -23.78
C ASP A 148 -12.01 11.17 -23.53
N ALA A 149 -12.27 12.47 -23.67
CA ALA A 149 -11.30 13.53 -23.40
C ALA A 149 -10.90 13.58 -21.92
N LEU A 150 -11.85 13.35 -21.00
CA LEU A 150 -11.56 13.24 -19.57
C LEU A 150 -10.63 12.06 -19.30
N TRP A 151 -10.93 10.87 -19.84
CA TRP A 151 -10.06 9.71 -19.65
C TRP A 151 -8.69 9.89 -20.33
N ALA A 152 -8.64 10.51 -21.51
CA ALA A 152 -7.39 10.88 -22.18
C ALA A 152 -6.54 11.82 -21.30
N THR A 153 -7.18 12.75 -20.58
CA THR A 153 -6.50 13.64 -19.63
C THR A 153 -5.94 12.86 -18.45
N VAL A 154 -6.71 11.96 -17.85
CA VAL A 154 -6.25 11.07 -16.75
C VAL A 154 -5.06 10.23 -17.20
N THR A 155 -5.16 9.56 -18.35
CA THR A 155 -4.10 8.68 -18.87
C THR A 155 -2.85 9.47 -19.25
N LYS A 156 -2.98 10.68 -19.79
CA LYS A 156 -1.86 11.60 -20.05
C LYS A 156 -1.14 11.98 -18.76
N VAL A 157 -1.88 12.40 -17.74
CA VAL A 157 -1.33 12.76 -16.43
C VAL A 157 -0.60 11.56 -15.82
N LEU A 158 -1.27 10.40 -15.72
CA LEU A 158 -0.65 9.19 -15.17
C LEU A 158 0.57 8.74 -15.98
N GLY A 159 0.49 8.79 -17.31
CA GLY A 159 1.60 8.43 -18.21
C GLY A 159 2.84 9.30 -18.01
N SER A 160 2.66 10.58 -17.68
CA SER A 160 3.78 11.50 -17.41
C SER A 160 4.52 11.22 -16.09
N THR A 161 3.91 10.48 -15.16
CA THR A 161 4.52 10.15 -13.86
C THR A 161 5.49 8.96 -13.93
N GLY A 162 5.31 8.06 -14.90
CA GLY A 162 6.01 6.78 -14.94
C GLY A 162 5.63 5.79 -13.82
N TRP A 163 4.62 6.09 -12.99
CA TRP A 163 4.19 5.21 -11.89
C TRP A 163 3.25 4.09 -12.36
N VAL A 164 2.50 4.34 -13.43
CA VAL A 164 1.56 3.38 -14.00
C VAL A 164 2.10 2.90 -15.35
N VAL A 165 2.18 1.58 -15.53
CA VAL A 165 2.63 0.98 -16.79
C VAL A 165 1.64 1.34 -17.90
N ALA A 166 2.15 1.78 -19.06
CA ALA A 166 1.33 2.27 -20.17
C ALA A 166 0.22 1.30 -20.60
N ASP A 167 0.45 -0.02 -20.56
CA ASP A 167 -0.53 -1.05 -20.93
C ASP A 167 -1.75 -1.12 -20.00
N GLN A 168 -1.62 -0.57 -18.78
CA GLN A 168 -2.75 -0.41 -17.88
C GLN A 168 -3.68 0.72 -18.33
N LEU A 169 -3.15 1.69 -19.08
CA LEU A 169 -3.84 2.90 -19.52
C LEU A 169 -4.35 2.82 -20.98
N LYS A 170 -3.96 1.78 -21.75
CA LYS A 170 -3.93 1.84 -23.23
C LYS A 170 -5.06 1.19 -24.05
N PRO A 171 -6.10 0.56 -23.51
CA PRO A 171 -7.38 0.59 -24.23
C PRO A 171 -8.24 1.72 -23.65
N VAL A 172 -8.72 2.63 -24.49
CA VAL A 172 -9.84 3.49 -24.08
C VAL A 172 -11.06 2.58 -23.93
N PRO A 173 -11.73 2.54 -22.77
CA PRO A 173 -12.95 1.76 -22.64
C PRO A 173 -13.96 2.16 -23.70
N THR A 174 -14.59 1.21 -24.38
CA THR A 174 -15.70 1.51 -25.31
C THR A 174 -17.04 1.60 -24.59
N LEU A 175 -17.18 0.91 -23.45
CA LEU A 175 -18.38 0.89 -22.62
C LEU A 175 -18.07 1.48 -21.24
N GLY A 176 -19.09 2.07 -20.60
CA GLY A 176 -18.97 2.56 -19.23
C GLY A 176 -18.15 3.84 -19.03
N LEU A 177 -17.67 4.49 -20.11
CA LEU A 177 -16.85 5.71 -20.01
C LEU A 177 -17.49 6.81 -19.15
N GLY A 178 -18.80 7.05 -19.26
CA GLY A 178 -19.49 8.03 -18.43
C GLY A 178 -19.46 7.68 -16.94
N LEU A 179 -19.62 6.39 -16.59
CA LEU A 179 -19.50 5.91 -15.21
C LEU A 179 -18.07 6.08 -14.69
N LEU A 180 -17.07 5.71 -15.50
CA LEU A 180 -15.67 5.86 -15.15
C LEU A 180 -15.29 7.34 -14.96
N ALA A 181 -15.71 8.21 -15.87
CA ALA A 181 -15.45 9.64 -15.81
C ALA A 181 -16.07 10.27 -14.56
N GLY A 182 -17.33 9.94 -14.25
CA GLY A 182 -17.98 10.36 -13.01
C GLY A 182 -17.25 9.84 -11.77
N ALA A 183 -16.80 8.58 -11.80
CA ALA A 183 -16.06 7.99 -10.70
C ALA A 183 -14.67 8.61 -10.48
N VAL A 184 -13.98 9.10 -11.52
CA VAL A 184 -12.73 9.87 -11.39
C VAL A 184 -13.00 11.19 -10.66
N ARG A 185 -14.04 11.92 -11.06
CA ARG A 185 -14.44 13.17 -10.40
C ARG A 185 -14.80 12.92 -8.94
N GLU A 186 -15.61 11.89 -8.68
CA GLU A 186 -15.98 11.49 -7.32
C GLU A 186 -14.78 11.04 -6.51
N LEU A 187 -13.80 10.35 -7.10
CA LEU A 187 -12.59 9.92 -6.42
C LEU A 187 -11.80 11.11 -5.87
N LEU A 188 -11.59 12.14 -6.70
CA LEU A 188 -10.81 13.32 -6.35
C LEU A 188 -11.59 14.30 -5.46
N TYR A 189 -12.86 14.57 -5.78
CA TYR A 189 -13.62 15.70 -5.23
C TYR A 189 -15.01 15.34 -4.66
N GLY A 190 -15.36 14.05 -4.64
CA GLY A 190 -16.62 13.59 -4.05
C GLY A 190 -16.67 13.82 -2.53
N SER A 191 -17.87 13.99 -2.00
CA SER A 191 -18.13 14.21 -0.56
C SER A 191 -18.22 12.92 0.26
N ALA A 192 -18.28 11.76 -0.42
CA ALA A 192 -18.28 10.45 0.21
C ALA A 192 -16.95 10.16 0.93
N THR A 193 -16.94 9.17 1.81
CA THR A 193 -15.69 8.78 2.50
C THR A 193 -14.63 8.30 1.49
N LEU A 194 -13.35 8.39 1.85
CA LEU A 194 -12.27 7.91 0.98
C LEU A 194 -12.49 6.45 0.56
N GLU A 195 -12.94 5.61 1.48
CA GLU A 195 -13.21 4.21 1.20
C GLU A 195 -14.27 4.05 0.11
N GLN A 196 -15.41 4.72 0.27
CA GLN A 196 -16.51 4.67 -0.69
C GLN A 196 -16.10 5.20 -2.06
N ARG A 197 -15.31 6.28 -2.10
CA ARG A 197 -14.80 6.88 -3.33
C ARG A 197 -13.90 5.92 -4.09
N VAL A 198 -12.97 5.26 -3.40
CA VAL A 198 -12.07 4.25 -3.97
C VAL A 198 -12.83 3.01 -4.45
N ASP A 199 -13.78 2.51 -3.67
CA ASP A 199 -14.57 1.34 -4.05
C ASP A 199 -15.42 1.62 -5.30
N ARG A 200 -16.08 2.78 -5.36
CA ARG A 200 -16.84 3.23 -6.55
C ARG A 200 -15.96 3.34 -7.79
N PHE A 201 -14.77 3.93 -7.67
CA PHE A 201 -13.80 4.00 -8.77
C PHE A 201 -13.36 2.61 -9.22
N THR A 202 -13.07 1.72 -8.27
CA THR A 202 -12.63 0.35 -8.58
C THR A 202 -13.69 -0.43 -9.33
N VAL A 203 -14.96 -0.28 -8.94
CA VAL A 203 -16.12 -0.89 -9.65
C VAL A 203 -16.27 -0.29 -11.04
N ALA A 204 -16.29 1.04 -11.17
CA ALA A 204 -16.45 1.71 -12.46
C ALA A 204 -15.32 1.35 -13.45
N TYR A 205 -14.09 1.26 -12.96
CA TYR A 205 -12.94 0.80 -13.74
C TYR A 205 -13.13 -0.64 -14.21
N GLU A 206 -13.49 -1.56 -13.31
CA GLU A 206 -13.71 -2.96 -13.68
C GLU A 206 -14.85 -3.14 -14.68
N THR A 207 -15.94 -2.39 -14.53
CA THR A 207 -17.04 -2.38 -15.51
C THR A 207 -16.56 -1.94 -16.90
N SER A 208 -15.69 -0.93 -16.95
CA SER A 208 -15.25 -0.32 -18.21
C SER A 208 -14.13 -1.13 -18.90
N PHE A 209 -13.25 -1.76 -18.13
CA PHE A 209 -12.07 -2.47 -18.64
C PHE A 209 -12.19 -4.00 -18.58
N HIS A 210 -13.27 -4.53 -18.00
CA HIS A 210 -13.47 -5.97 -17.73
C HIS A 210 -12.32 -6.61 -16.93
N ARG A 211 -11.63 -5.81 -16.12
CA ARG A 211 -10.55 -6.25 -15.21
C ARG A 211 -10.42 -5.26 -14.05
N PRO A 212 -10.06 -5.71 -12.84
CA PRO A 212 -9.82 -4.82 -11.72
C PRO A 212 -8.61 -3.90 -12.00
N PRO A 213 -8.61 -2.66 -11.49
CA PRO A 213 -7.44 -1.80 -11.55
C PRO A 213 -6.34 -2.34 -10.63
N LYS A 214 -5.08 -1.92 -10.88
CA LYS A 214 -3.99 -2.14 -9.93
C LYS A 214 -3.97 -1.03 -8.87
N TRP A 215 -3.25 -1.27 -7.78
CA TRP A 215 -3.09 -0.30 -6.70
C TRP A 215 -2.52 1.03 -7.20
N GLU A 216 -1.52 0.99 -8.06
CA GLU A 216 -0.89 2.16 -8.63
C GLU A 216 -1.88 2.96 -9.49
N THR A 217 -2.77 2.31 -10.24
CA THR A 217 -3.78 2.98 -11.07
C THR A 217 -4.75 3.83 -10.24
N VAL A 218 -5.24 3.27 -9.12
CA VAL A 218 -6.20 3.96 -8.25
C VAL A 218 -5.50 5.07 -7.45
N THR A 219 -4.34 4.76 -6.89
CA THR A 219 -3.69 5.61 -5.88
C THR A 219 -2.85 6.72 -6.48
N ALA A 220 -2.30 6.53 -7.70
CA ALA A 220 -1.54 7.57 -8.40
C ALA A 220 -2.38 8.81 -8.71
N ILE A 221 -3.66 8.65 -9.07
CA ILE A 221 -4.56 9.77 -9.38
C ILE A 221 -4.72 10.67 -8.15
N LEU A 222 -4.93 10.07 -6.98
CA LEU A 222 -5.06 10.80 -5.72
C LEU A 222 -3.73 11.43 -5.29
N ALA A 223 -2.64 10.66 -5.33
CA ALA A 223 -1.34 11.09 -4.83
C ALA A 223 -0.68 12.18 -5.70
N ILE A 224 -0.97 12.25 -7.01
CA ILE A 224 -0.44 13.33 -7.86
C ILE A 224 -1.18 14.66 -7.63
N VAL A 225 -2.50 14.61 -7.38
CA VAL A 225 -3.32 15.81 -7.20
C VAL A 225 -3.23 16.33 -5.76
N PHE A 226 -3.23 15.45 -4.76
CA PHE A 226 -3.15 15.80 -3.34
C PHE A 226 -2.05 15.00 -2.62
N PRO A 227 -0.77 15.30 -2.91
CA PRO A 227 0.37 14.54 -2.36
C PRO A 227 0.50 14.66 -0.84
N ASP A 228 -0.05 15.72 -0.24
CA ASP A 228 -0.03 15.93 1.21
C ASP A 228 -1.03 15.00 1.94
N ASP A 229 -2.12 14.63 1.26
CA ASP A 229 -3.23 13.87 1.84
C ASP A 229 -3.15 12.38 1.53
N TYR A 230 -2.63 12.03 0.35
CA TYR A 230 -2.72 10.69 -0.23
C TYR A 230 -1.36 10.15 -0.68
N VAL A 231 -1.20 8.83 -0.56
CA VAL A 231 0.06 8.14 -0.86
C VAL A 231 -0.09 7.24 -2.08
N LEU A 232 0.95 7.18 -2.91
CA LEU A 232 1.04 6.17 -3.96
C LEU A 232 1.33 4.79 -3.34
N VAL A 233 0.56 3.77 -3.71
CA VAL A 233 0.72 2.41 -3.14
C VAL A 233 1.32 1.47 -4.17
N GLU A 234 2.57 1.08 -3.94
CA GLU A 234 3.19 -0.10 -4.55
C GLU A 234 2.95 -1.30 -3.62
N LEU A 235 2.11 -2.24 -4.05
CA LEU A 235 1.55 -3.30 -3.19
C LEU A 235 2.62 -4.11 -2.44
N ALA A 236 3.71 -4.49 -3.13
CA ALA A 236 4.77 -5.30 -2.54
C ALA A 236 5.51 -4.57 -1.42
N SER A 237 5.83 -3.28 -1.63
CA SER A 237 6.52 -2.42 -0.67
C SER A 237 5.62 -2.15 0.54
N PHE A 238 4.34 -1.83 0.31
CA PHE A 238 3.40 -1.55 1.40
C PHE A 238 3.06 -2.77 2.24
N ARG A 239 2.98 -3.98 1.65
CA ARG A 239 2.81 -5.22 2.42
C ARG A 239 3.98 -5.44 3.39
N LYS A 240 5.22 -5.21 2.93
CA LYS A 240 6.40 -5.31 3.79
C LYS A 240 6.37 -4.25 4.91
N GLN A 241 6.05 -3.01 4.56
CA GLN A 241 5.96 -1.93 5.54
C GLN A 241 4.89 -2.22 6.61
N LEU A 242 3.70 -2.63 6.19
CA LEU A 242 2.61 -3.00 7.11
C LEU A 242 3.00 -4.14 8.05
N LYS A 243 3.59 -5.20 7.51
CA LYS A 243 4.08 -6.33 8.30
C LYS A 243 5.07 -5.86 9.37
N ALA A 244 5.96 -4.96 9.00
CA ALA A 244 6.97 -4.46 9.92
C ALA A 244 6.46 -3.47 10.96
N LEU A 245 5.35 -2.79 10.68
CA LEU A 245 4.59 -2.06 11.68
C LEU A 245 3.75 -2.98 12.58
N GLY A 246 3.94 -4.30 12.48
CA GLY A 246 3.21 -5.30 13.26
C GLY A 246 1.76 -5.51 12.80
N SER A 247 1.40 -5.07 11.59
CA SER A 247 0.07 -5.32 11.05
C SER A 247 -0.09 -6.80 10.71
N SER A 248 -1.10 -7.45 11.31
CA SER A 248 -1.44 -8.85 11.07
C SER A 248 -2.21 -9.07 9.77
N GLY A 249 -2.81 -8.01 9.18
CA GLY A 249 -3.61 -8.10 7.97
C GLY A 249 -2.81 -7.90 6.69
N SER A 250 -2.95 -8.82 5.73
CA SER A 250 -2.41 -8.62 4.38
C SER A 250 -3.25 -7.61 3.59
N LEU A 251 -2.60 -6.80 2.76
CA LEU A 251 -3.32 -6.01 1.76
C LEU A 251 -3.89 -6.94 0.69
N PRO A 252 -5.17 -6.79 0.30
CA PRO A 252 -5.72 -7.56 -0.81
C PRO A 252 -4.96 -7.28 -2.11
N GLN A 253 -4.92 -8.27 -3.01
CA GLN A 253 -4.34 -8.08 -4.35
C GLN A 253 -5.09 -6.99 -5.12
N ARG A 254 -6.42 -7.01 -5.02
CA ARG A 254 -7.30 -6.00 -5.59
C ARG A 254 -7.37 -4.76 -4.68
N PRO A 255 -7.31 -3.54 -5.24
CA PRO A 255 -7.52 -2.32 -4.46
C PRO A 255 -8.92 -2.30 -3.83
N THR A 256 -8.98 -1.88 -2.57
CA THR A 256 -10.24 -1.62 -1.85
C THR A 256 -10.09 -0.34 -1.06
N GLY A 257 -11.19 0.35 -0.81
CA GLY A 257 -11.24 1.56 -0.02
C GLY A 257 -10.66 1.37 1.38
N ALA A 258 -11.10 0.31 2.06
CA ALA A 258 -10.57 -0.06 3.37
C ALA A 258 -9.05 -0.33 3.33
N GLY A 259 -8.57 -1.08 2.32
CA GLY A 259 -7.14 -1.34 2.15
C GLY A 259 -6.34 -0.06 1.89
N TYR A 260 -6.89 0.87 1.11
CA TYR A 260 -6.21 2.12 0.81
C TYR A 260 -6.13 3.05 2.02
N SER A 261 -7.22 3.20 2.77
CA SER A 261 -7.20 3.96 4.04
C SER A 261 -6.16 3.42 5.02
N ARG A 262 -5.94 2.09 5.06
CA ARG A 262 -4.85 1.49 5.86
C ARG A 262 -3.48 1.93 5.37
N CYS A 263 -3.26 2.00 4.06
CA CYS A 263 -2.00 2.46 3.48
C CYS A 263 -1.75 3.95 3.77
N VAL A 264 -2.77 4.81 3.61
CA VAL A 264 -2.66 6.25 3.92
C VAL A 264 -2.32 6.47 5.39
N ASN A 265 -3.02 5.80 6.32
CA ASN A 265 -2.73 5.90 7.75
C ASN A 265 -1.32 5.39 8.08
N THR A 266 -0.89 4.31 7.44
CA THR A 266 0.48 3.78 7.58
C THR A 266 1.51 4.80 7.11
N ALA A 267 1.31 5.43 5.95
CA ALA A 267 2.20 6.45 5.45
C ALA A 267 2.29 7.66 6.40
N ARG A 268 1.17 8.09 6.99
CA ARG A 268 1.15 9.18 7.98
C ARG A 268 1.90 8.82 9.27
N ILE A 269 1.76 7.59 9.75
CA ILE A 269 2.53 7.10 10.91
C ILE A 269 4.03 7.12 10.60
N VAL A 270 4.43 6.63 9.43
CA VAL A 270 5.83 6.67 8.98
C VAL A 270 6.31 8.12 8.87
N ALA A 271 5.54 9.04 8.28
CA ALA A 271 5.87 10.46 8.18
C ALA A 271 6.10 11.12 9.55
N GLY A 272 5.20 10.86 10.50
CA GLY A 272 5.32 11.35 11.88
C GLY A 272 6.58 10.83 12.56
N LYS A 273 6.90 9.54 12.39
CA LYS A 273 8.11 8.95 12.96
C LYS A 273 9.40 9.44 12.29
N LEU A 274 9.40 9.65 10.97
CA LEU A 274 10.51 10.28 10.28
C LEU A 274 10.79 11.68 10.86
N THR A 275 9.72 12.45 11.08
CA THR A 275 9.78 13.80 11.66
C THR A 275 10.35 13.76 13.08
N GLU A 276 9.92 12.81 13.93
CA GLU A 276 10.48 12.58 15.27
C GLU A 276 12.01 12.32 15.24
N HIS A 277 12.54 11.79 14.13
CA HIS A 277 13.96 11.51 13.92
C HIS A 277 14.71 12.59 13.12
N GLY A 278 14.11 13.78 12.96
CA GLY A 278 14.69 14.93 12.28
C GLY A 278 14.65 14.85 10.75
N GLU A 279 13.94 13.87 10.19
CA GLU A 279 13.76 13.71 8.75
C GLU A 279 12.35 14.16 8.38
N VAL A 280 12.20 15.35 7.81
CA VAL A 280 10.89 15.91 7.48
C VAL A 280 10.57 15.64 6.01
N PRO A 281 9.73 14.65 5.67
CA PRO A 281 9.24 14.49 4.30
C PRO A 281 8.36 15.70 3.96
N ALA A 282 8.45 16.22 2.74
CA ALA A 282 7.60 17.37 2.39
C ALA A 282 6.18 16.98 1.96
N ASP A 283 5.94 15.71 1.59
CA ASP A 283 4.62 15.16 1.26
C ASP A 283 4.61 13.63 1.45
N LEU A 284 3.46 12.97 1.20
CA LEU A 284 3.38 11.50 1.30
C LEU A 284 4.01 10.77 0.10
N LEU A 285 4.38 11.46 -0.99
CA LEU A 285 5.15 10.85 -2.07
C LEU A 285 6.61 10.62 -1.66
N ASP A 286 7.19 11.51 -0.85
CA ASP A 286 8.50 11.26 -0.21
C ASP A 286 8.45 10.02 0.68
N VAL A 287 7.34 9.83 1.42
CA VAL A 287 7.15 8.65 2.27
C VAL A 287 7.06 7.39 1.40
N HIS A 288 6.31 7.43 0.30
CA HIS A 288 6.28 6.35 -0.68
C HIS A 288 7.71 6.03 -1.19
N ASP A 289 8.47 7.05 -1.58
CA ASP A 289 9.83 6.85 -2.09
C ASP A 289 10.77 6.28 -1.03
N PHE A 290 10.64 6.72 0.22
CA PHE A 290 11.38 6.20 1.36
C PHE A 290 11.09 4.71 1.59
N ILE A 291 9.81 4.34 1.68
CA ILE A 291 9.37 2.95 1.84
C ILE A 291 9.91 2.09 0.69
N ARG A 292 9.77 2.59 -0.54
CA ARG A 292 10.21 1.89 -1.75
C ARG A 292 11.73 1.73 -1.79
N HIS A 293 12.49 2.76 -1.43
CA HIS A 293 13.95 2.71 -1.44
C HIS A 293 14.49 1.74 -0.39
N THR A 294 13.95 1.81 0.84
CA THR A 294 14.48 1.06 1.99
C THR A 294 14.01 -0.39 2.05
N LEU A 295 12.85 -0.73 1.46
CA LEU A 295 12.33 -2.10 1.41
C LEU A 295 12.57 -2.82 0.09
N LYS A 296 13.31 -2.19 -0.83
CA LYS A 296 13.83 -2.89 -2.00
C LYS A 296 14.70 -4.05 -1.51
N PRO A 297 14.51 -5.27 -2.04
CA PRO A 297 15.42 -6.35 -1.73
C PRO A 297 16.83 -5.87 -2.09
N ALA A 298 17.76 -5.96 -1.12
CA ALA A 298 19.16 -5.67 -1.38
C ALA A 298 19.56 -6.43 -2.66
N PRO A 299 20.30 -5.80 -3.59
CA PRO A 299 20.79 -6.52 -4.75
C PRO A 299 21.48 -7.76 -4.20
N ILE A 300 21.02 -8.94 -4.63
CA ILE A 300 21.62 -10.21 -4.22
C ILE A 300 23.09 -10.06 -4.57
N ALA A 301 23.92 -9.82 -3.56
CA ALA A 301 25.35 -9.87 -3.70
C ALA A 301 25.58 -11.24 -4.33
N ARG A 302 26.05 -11.26 -5.58
CA ARG A 302 26.42 -12.51 -6.25
C ARG A 302 27.39 -13.18 -5.30
N ARG A 303 26.89 -14.11 -4.47
CA ARG A 303 27.73 -14.97 -3.64
C ARG A 303 28.67 -15.60 -4.64
N ALA A 304 29.94 -15.21 -4.58
CA ALA A 304 30.98 -15.81 -5.38
C ALA A 304 30.79 -17.32 -5.23
N LYS A 305 30.54 -18.01 -6.36
CA LYS A 305 30.45 -19.46 -6.40
C LYS A 305 31.66 -19.99 -5.60
N PRO A 306 31.48 -20.84 -4.58
CA PRO A 306 32.61 -21.52 -3.98
C PRO A 306 33.35 -22.22 -5.13
N ALA A 307 34.63 -21.92 -5.29
CA ALA A 307 35.48 -22.58 -6.28
C ALA A 307 35.30 -24.08 -6.11
N ALA A 308 34.79 -24.74 -7.16
CA ALA A 308 34.63 -26.18 -7.17
C ALA A 308 36.00 -26.81 -6.92
N LYS A 309 36.15 -27.48 -5.77
CA LYS A 309 37.31 -28.34 -5.52
C LYS A 309 37.36 -29.39 -6.63
N ALA A 310 38.44 -29.35 -7.41
CA ALA A 310 38.72 -30.34 -8.43
C ALA A 310 38.67 -31.75 -7.83
N ALA A 311 37.77 -32.59 -8.34
CA ALA A 311 37.73 -34.00 -8.01
C ALA A 311 38.93 -34.71 -8.67
N PRO A 312 39.59 -35.67 -7.98
CA PRO A 312 40.74 -36.38 -8.52
C PRO A 312 40.31 -37.39 -9.59
N LYS A 313 41.01 -37.35 -10.74
CA LYS A 313 40.89 -38.32 -11.84
C LYS A 313 41.17 -39.73 -11.32
N LYS A 314 40.15 -40.61 -11.30
CA LYS A 314 40.37 -42.07 -11.20
C LYS A 314 40.50 -42.68 -12.59
N LYS A 315 41.63 -43.37 -12.77
CA LYS A 315 42.05 -44.15 -13.94
C LYS A 315 41.01 -45.21 -14.33
N ALA A 316 40.87 -45.37 -15.65
CA ALA A 316 40.22 -46.49 -16.30
C ALA A 316 40.86 -47.82 -15.92
N SER A 317 40.01 -48.82 -15.67
CA SER A 317 40.33 -50.24 -15.69
C SER A 317 39.32 -50.93 -16.60
N LYS A 318 39.86 -51.70 -17.54
CA LYS A 318 39.26 -52.32 -18.71
C LYS A 318 39.16 -53.84 -18.44
N ARG A 319 37.98 -54.46 -18.60
CA ARG A 319 37.78 -55.86 -19.06
C ARG A 319 36.26 -56.16 -19.12
N ALA A 320 35.70 -56.41 -20.31
CA ALA A 320 35.24 -57.72 -20.86
C ALA A 320 34.13 -58.37 -20.00
N GLU A 321 32.99 -58.83 -20.51
CA GLU A 321 32.75 -59.75 -21.63
C GLU A 321 31.22 -59.80 -21.90
N SER A 322 30.82 -59.81 -23.17
CA SER A 322 29.97 -60.82 -23.85
C SER A 322 28.46 -60.78 -23.52
N GLU A 323 27.63 -60.55 -24.56
CA GLU A 323 26.72 -61.55 -25.19
C GLU A 323 25.29 -61.33 -24.62
N GLU A 324 24.18 -61.37 -25.35
CA GLU A 324 23.84 -61.85 -26.68
C GLU A 324 22.38 -61.41 -26.93
N THR A 325 22.00 -61.22 -28.21
CA THR A 325 20.63 -61.43 -28.77
C THR A 325 19.43 -60.60 -28.22
N SER A 326 18.45 -60.15 -29.00
CA SER A 326 17.98 -60.52 -30.34
C SER A 326 16.88 -59.50 -30.74
N GLU A 327 16.86 -59.17 -32.03
CA GLU A 327 15.71 -59.11 -32.96
C GLU A 327 14.41 -58.41 -32.52
N GLU A 328 14.00 -57.34 -33.21
CA GLU A 328 13.12 -57.37 -34.40
C GLU A 328 11.65 -57.37 -33.95
N SER A 329 10.85 -56.33 -34.18
CA SER A 329 10.15 -56.13 -35.45
C SER A 329 9.15 -54.98 -35.28
N MET A 330 8.99 -54.19 -36.37
CA MET A 330 7.74 -53.69 -36.99
C MET A 330 6.53 -53.37 -36.09
N SER A 331 5.76 -52.29 -36.26
CA SER A 331 5.28 -51.69 -37.51
C SER A 331 4.64 -50.32 -37.27
N GLU A 332 4.68 -49.50 -38.32
CA GLU A 332 3.95 -48.25 -38.54
C GLU A 332 2.41 -48.44 -38.69
N ALA A 333 1.74 -47.29 -38.57
CA ALA A 333 0.53 -46.82 -39.27
C ALA A 333 -0.79 -47.63 -39.18
N ASP A 334 -1.81 -47.04 -38.55
CA ASP A 334 -2.72 -46.04 -39.14
C ASP A 334 -3.30 -45.13 -38.04
#